data_AF-A0A258FQB2-F1
#
_entry.id   AF-A0A258FQB2-F1
#
_cell.length_a   1.000
_cell.length_b   1.000
_cell.length_c   1.000
_cell.angle_alpha   90.00
_cell.angle_beta   90.00
_cell.angle_gamma   90.00
#
_symmetry.space_group_name_H-M   'P 1'
#
loop_
_entity.id
_entity.type
_entity.pdbx_description
1 polymer ?
#
loop_
_entity_poly.entity_id
_entity_poly.type
_entity_poly.pdbx_seq_one_letter_code
_entity_poly.pdbx_strand_id
1 'polypeptide(L)'
;MAEPGDPKAPDAAQPEPDMDEAVGFASPASLAGRPREVTPPALPTPPEPEPEPELFPAPEPETPERAATPEPVSAEVPEPHPAQPAVDPTPAWARETPRPAAYAGSGARRDAPAEIEGASGLYSVYALILFAVPTLGVSAVIALLAVTGRAGPTGDVAASHFVFQQRTLWAGGVVALAGAILVVVGLGVFVLFALAVWLILRGAAGVLKLKAGRAMPNPRGWLI
;
A
#
# COMPACT_ATOMS: atom_id res chain seq x y z
N MET A 1 60.77 12.61 -55.57
CA MET A 1 61.33 13.68 -54.71
C MET A 1 60.29 14.78 -54.59
N ALA A 2 59.90 15.06 -53.35
CA ALA A 2 59.09 16.19 -52.87
C ALA A 2 57.63 16.32 -53.34
N GLU A 3 56.72 15.77 -52.53
CA GLU A 3 55.40 16.35 -52.29
C GLU A 3 55.55 17.33 -51.11
N PRO A 4 55.36 18.65 -51.28
CA PRO A 4 55.36 19.60 -50.17
C PRO A 4 53.93 19.76 -49.62
N GLY A 5 53.74 19.37 -48.37
CA GLY A 5 52.54 19.65 -47.61
C GLY A 5 52.32 21.14 -47.42
N ASP A 6 51.06 21.56 -47.57
CA ASP A 6 50.58 22.89 -47.28
C ASP A 6 50.03 22.95 -45.84
N PRO A 7 50.24 24.05 -45.08
CA PRO A 7 50.02 24.10 -43.63
C PRO A 7 48.66 24.70 -43.24
N LYS A 8 48.06 24.10 -42.22
CA LYS A 8 47.42 24.72 -41.04
C LYS A 8 46.59 26.02 -41.24
N ALA A 9 45.26 25.88 -41.17
CA ALA A 9 44.34 26.85 -40.53
C ALA A 9 43.01 26.14 -40.17
N PRO A 10 42.18 26.68 -39.25
CA PRO A 10 42.14 26.27 -37.85
C PRO A 10 40.86 25.53 -37.45
N ASP A 11 41.02 24.67 -36.45
CA ASP A 11 40.13 24.52 -35.28
C ASP A 11 38.69 25.07 -35.43
N ALA A 12 37.83 24.27 -36.03
CA ALA A 12 36.40 24.31 -35.74
C ALA A 12 36.12 23.09 -34.87
N ALA A 13 36.38 23.23 -33.57
CA ALA A 13 35.88 22.34 -32.53
C ALA A 13 34.39 22.09 -32.78
N GLN A 14 34.07 20.94 -33.37
CA GLN A 14 32.73 20.41 -33.26
C GLN A 14 32.54 20.05 -31.78
N PRO A 15 31.49 20.51 -31.11
CA PRO A 15 31.22 20.07 -29.75
C PRO A 15 30.96 18.57 -29.83
N GLU A 16 31.92 17.78 -29.35
CA GLU A 16 31.75 16.35 -29.12
C GLU A 16 30.47 16.18 -28.28
N PRO A 17 29.50 15.37 -28.72
CA PRO A 17 28.29 15.13 -27.94
C PRO A 17 28.70 14.42 -26.65
N ASP A 18 28.53 15.09 -25.51
CA ASP A 18 28.82 14.53 -24.19
C ASP A 18 28.00 13.26 -24.00
N MET A 19 28.68 12.11 -24.07
CA MET A 19 28.10 10.77 -23.95
C MET A 19 27.40 10.56 -22.59
N ASP A 20 27.65 11.44 -21.62
CA ASP A 20 27.06 11.43 -20.29
C ASP A 20 25.57 11.85 -20.30
N GLU A 21 25.11 12.63 -21.29
CA GLU A 21 23.67 12.97 -21.44
C GLU A 21 22.83 11.76 -21.90
N ALA A 22 23.42 10.86 -22.69
CA ALA A 22 22.72 9.68 -23.20
C ALA A 22 22.42 8.62 -22.11
N VAL A 23 23.12 8.69 -20.97
CA VAL A 23 23.00 7.71 -19.87
C VAL A 23 22.07 8.21 -18.73
N GLY A 24 21.48 9.40 -18.87
CA GLY A 24 20.48 9.92 -17.92
C GLY A 24 21.07 10.47 -16.63
N PHE A 25 22.37 10.77 -16.59
CA PHE A 25 22.97 11.56 -15.51
C PHE A 25 22.76 13.05 -15.80
N ALA A 26 22.30 13.81 -14.80
CA ALA A 26 22.05 15.24 -14.94
C ALA A 26 23.38 15.98 -15.16
N SER A 27 23.56 16.61 -16.33
CA SER A 27 24.75 17.41 -16.63
C SER A 27 24.82 18.63 -15.69
N PRO A 28 26.01 19.17 -15.38
CA PRO A 28 26.16 20.34 -14.52
C PRO A 28 25.46 21.59 -15.10
N ALA A 29 25.21 21.64 -16.41
CA ALA A 29 24.41 22.69 -17.04
C ALA A 29 22.93 22.64 -16.61
N SER A 30 22.40 21.46 -16.27
CA SER A 30 21.02 21.31 -15.77
C SER A 30 20.83 21.84 -14.34
N LEU A 31 21.93 22.05 -13.59
CA LEU A 31 21.92 22.64 -12.25
C LEU A 31 21.97 24.17 -12.26
N ALA A 32 22.13 24.80 -13.44
CA ALA A 32 21.99 26.24 -13.59
C ALA A 32 20.49 26.60 -13.48
N GLY A 33 20.00 26.68 -12.24
CA GLY A 33 18.62 27.02 -11.93
C GLY A 33 18.18 28.29 -12.65
N ARG A 34 17.02 28.24 -13.31
CA ARG A 34 16.36 29.45 -13.83
C ARG A 34 16.13 30.46 -12.69
N PRO A 35 16.48 31.73 -12.84
CA PRO A 35 16.05 32.75 -11.89
C PRO A 35 14.52 32.78 -11.88
N ARG A 36 13.91 32.62 -10.70
CA ARG A 36 12.47 32.80 -10.55
C ARG A 36 12.16 34.27 -10.82
N GLU A 37 11.34 34.56 -11.83
CA GLU A 37 10.63 35.83 -11.86
C GLU A 37 9.70 35.89 -10.66
N VAL A 38 9.93 36.85 -9.77
CA VAL A 38 9.00 37.16 -8.69
C VAL A 38 7.84 37.92 -9.32
N THR A 39 6.79 37.21 -9.72
CA THR A 39 5.50 37.84 -10.01
C THR A 39 5.03 38.53 -8.72
N PRO A 40 4.80 39.86 -8.71
CA PRO A 40 4.24 40.53 -7.55
C PRO A 40 2.89 39.89 -7.20
N PRO A 41 2.55 39.72 -5.90
CA PRO A 41 1.26 39.19 -5.52
C PRO A 41 0.16 40.07 -6.12
N ALA A 42 -0.72 39.46 -6.91
CA ALA A 42 -1.95 40.12 -7.32
C ALA A 42 -2.69 40.56 -6.05
N LEU A 43 -3.01 41.84 -5.96
CA LEU A 43 -3.82 42.38 -4.87
C LEU A 43 -5.12 41.57 -4.78
N PRO A 44 -5.58 41.17 -3.58
CA PRO A 44 -6.84 40.48 -3.43
C PRO A 44 -7.96 41.37 -3.97
N THR A 45 -8.61 40.91 -5.03
CA THR A 45 -9.85 41.51 -5.53
C THR A 45 -10.91 41.36 -4.43
N PRO A 46 -11.65 42.42 -4.06
CA PRO A 46 -12.72 42.28 -3.08
C PRO A 46 -13.73 41.22 -3.54
N PRO A 47 -14.23 40.35 -2.65
CA PRO A 47 -15.24 39.38 -3.04
C PRO A 47 -16.50 40.11 -3.51
N GLU A 48 -16.98 39.76 -4.70
CA GLU A 48 -18.35 40.11 -5.11
C GLU A 48 -19.34 39.53 -4.09
N PRO A 49 -20.42 40.26 -3.76
CA PRO A 49 -21.44 39.73 -2.85
C PRO A 49 -22.13 38.55 -3.53
N GLU A 50 -21.92 37.33 -3.00
CA GLU A 50 -22.71 36.18 -3.41
C GLU A 50 -24.18 36.40 -3.00
N PRO A 51 -25.15 36.22 -3.90
CA PRO A 51 -26.55 36.29 -3.54
C PRO A 51 -26.89 35.12 -2.60
N GLU A 52 -27.43 35.44 -1.43
CA GLU A 52 -27.87 34.45 -0.44
C GLU A 52 -28.86 33.45 -1.08
N PRO A 53 -28.76 32.14 -0.77
CA PRO A 53 -29.73 31.17 -1.27
C PRO A 53 -31.09 31.44 -0.62
N GLU A 54 -32.11 31.74 -1.44
CA GLU A 54 -33.49 31.91 -0.97
C GLU A 54 -33.96 30.64 -0.26
N LEU A 55 -34.19 30.75 1.05
CA LEU A 55 -34.45 29.61 1.94
C LEU A 55 -35.82 28.93 1.72
N PHE A 56 -36.69 29.49 0.87
CA PHE A 56 -38.04 28.96 0.61
C PHE A 56 -38.54 29.31 -0.80
N PRO A 57 -38.58 28.36 -1.76
CA PRO A 57 -39.30 28.60 -3.00
C PRO A 57 -40.81 28.62 -2.72
N ALA A 58 -41.51 29.63 -3.26
CA ALA A 58 -42.97 29.72 -3.19
C ALA A 58 -43.63 28.56 -3.97
N PRO A 59 -44.77 28.00 -3.52
CA PRO A 59 -45.42 26.91 -4.23
C PRO A 59 -46.06 27.42 -5.53
N GLU A 60 -45.61 26.89 -6.67
CA GLU A 60 -46.23 27.12 -7.98
C GLU A 60 -47.59 26.40 -8.08
N PRO A 61 -48.60 26.98 -8.74
CA PRO A 61 -49.91 26.38 -8.89
C PRO A 61 -49.91 25.23 -9.92
N GLU A 62 -50.37 24.07 -9.48
CA GLU A 62 -50.61 22.88 -10.32
C GLU A 62 -51.57 23.19 -11.47
N THR A 63 -51.17 22.86 -12.70
CA THR A 63 -52.05 22.88 -13.88
C THR A 63 -52.32 21.45 -14.34
N PRO A 64 -53.58 21.02 -14.59
CA PRO A 64 -53.91 19.61 -14.80
C PRO A 64 -53.52 19.10 -16.19
N GLU A 65 -52.87 17.93 -16.18
CA GLU A 65 -53.04 16.76 -17.06
C GLU A 65 -53.65 17.01 -18.46
N ARG A 66 -52.78 17.10 -19.48
CA ARG A 66 -53.15 16.87 -20.87
C ARG A 66 -52.54 15.55 -21.34
N ALA A 67 -53.42 14.57 -21.55
CA ALA A 67 -53.12 13.25 -22.07
C ALA A 67 -52.19 13.29 -23.30
N ALA A 68 -51.02 12.68 -23.16
CA ALA A 68 -50.15 12.34 -24.27
C ALA A 68 -50.23 10.82 -24.49
N THR A 69 -50.67 10.44 -25.68
CA THR A 69 -50.72 9.11 -26.26
C THR A 69 -49.44 8.31 -25.99
N PRO A 70 -49.50 7.03 -25.55
CA PRO A 70 -48.29 6.21 -25.42
C PRO A 70 -47.75 5.86 -26.82
N GLU A 71 -46.54 6.32 -27.13
CA GLU A 71 -45.78 5.79 -28.26
C GLU A 71 -45.42 4.31 -28.03
N PRO A 72 -45.41 3.48 -29.09
CA PRO A 72 -45.01 2.08 -28.95
C PRO A 72 -43.51 2.00 -28.64
N VAL A 73 -43.18 1.59 -27.42
CA VAL A 73 -41.83 1.24 -26.99
C VAL A 73 -41.33 0.11 -27.89
N SER A 74 -40.45 0.44 -28.82
CA SER A 74 -39.64 -0.57 -29.51
C SER A 74 -38.79 -1.24 -28.44
N ALA A 75 -38.93 -2.56 -28.32
CA ALA A 75 -38.17 -3.37 -27.39
C ALA A 75 -36.68 -3.26 -27.74
N GLU A 76 -35.95 -2.43 -26.97
CA GLU A 76 -34.51 -2.42 -27.00
C GLU A 76 -34.05 -3.73 -26.36
N VAL A 77 -33.56 -4.64 -27.20
CA VAL A 77 -32.92 -5.89 -26.78
C VAL A 77 -31.71 -5.51 -25.95
N PRO A 78 -31.63 -5.87 -24.65
CA PRO A 78 -30.45 -5.56 -23.86
C PRO A 78 -29.25 -6.31 -24.45
N GLU A 79 -28.24 -5.55 -24.87
CA GLU A 79 -26.91 -6.08 -25.18
C GLU A 79 -26.46 -7.02 -24.05
N PRO A 80 -25.88 -8.20 -24.36
CA PRO A 80 -25.43 -9.13 -23.34
C PRO A 80 -24.27 -8.48 -22.57
N HIS A 81 -24.59 -7.93 -21.40
CA HIS A 81 -23.59 -7.55 -20.41
C HIS A 81 -22.68 -8.77 -20.17
N PRO A 82 -21.35 -8.63 -20.29
CA PRO A 82 -20.45 -9.74 -19.99
C PRO A 82 -20.76 -10.20 -18.56
N ALA A 83 -21.17 -11.46 -18.42
CA ALA A 83 -21.53 -12.05 -17.15
C ALA A 83 -20.39 -11.81 -16.16
N GLN A 84 -20.66 -11.00 -15.14
CA GLN A 84 -19.76 -10.91 -14.01
C GLN A 84 -19.59 -12.34 -13.47
N PRO A 85 -18.35 -12.84 -13.29
CA PRO A 85 -18.15 -14.14 -12.69
C PRO A 85 -18.87 -14.16 -11.34
N ALA A 86 -19.73 -15.16 -11.14
CA ALA A 86 -20.55 -15.28 -9.93
C ALA A 86 -19.65 -15.12 -8.70
N VAL A 87 -19.96 -14.12 -7.86
CA VAL A 87 -19.26 -13.89 -6.60
C VAL A 87 -19.48 -15.12 -5.73
N ASP A 88 -18.42 -15.90 -5.55
CA ASP A 88 -18.43 -17.05 -4.66
C ASP A 88 -18.77 -16.55 -3.23
N PRO A 89 -19.94 -16.92 -2.66
CA PRO A 89 -20.43 -16.40 -1.38
C PRO A 89 -19.59 -16.89 -0.20
N THR A 90 -18.66 -17.81 -0.45
CA THR A 90 -17.72 -18.31 0.54
C THR A 90 -16.81 -17.16 0.97
N PRO A 91 -16.85 -16.73 2.24
CA PRO A 91 -16.00 -15.64 2.67
C PRO A 91 -14.53 -16.06 2.58
N ALA A 92 -13.65 -15.13 2.22
CA ALA A 92 -12.24 -15.43 1.92
C ALA A 92 -11.51 -16.22 3.03
N TRP A 93 -11.99 -16.12 4.29
CA TRP A 93 -11.46 -16.85 5.44
C TRP A 93 -11.79 -18.35 5.47
N ALA A 94 -12.75 -18.80 4.66
CA ALA A 94 -13.25 -20.18 4.60
C ALA A 94 -12.79 -20.95 3.35
N ARG A 95 -12.13 -20.29 2.39
CA ARG A 95 -11.56 -20.96 1.21
C ARG A 95 -10.32 -21.76 1.62
N GLU A 96 -10.35 -23.07 1.41
CA GLU A 96 -9.15 -23.90 1.55
C GLU A 96 -8.11 -23.40 0.55
N THR A 97 -6.90 -23.10 1.04
CA THR A 97 -5.79 -22.65 0.19
C THR A 97 -5.53 -23.72 -0.87
N PRO A 98 -5.58 -23.38 -2.18
CA PRO A 98 -5.24 -24.33 -3.22
C PRO A 98 -3.85 -24.91 -2.94
N ARG A 99 -3.77 -26.24 -2.86
CA ARG A 99 -2.49 -26.98 -2.81
C ARG A 99 -1.64 -26.47 -3.98
N PRO A 100 -0.35 -26.15 -3.79
CA PRO A 100 0.45 -25.47 -4.82
C PRO A 100 0.41 -26.28 -6.12
N ALA A 101 -0.30 -25.76 -7.12
CA ALA A 101 -0.22 -26.24 -8.47
C ALA A 101 1.23 -26.04 -8.91
N ALA A 102 1.86 -27.13 -9.37
CA ALA A 102 3.19 -27.09 -9.93
C ALA A 102 3.26 -25.95 -10.96
N TYR A 103 4.23 -25.06 -10.77
CA TYR A 103 4.42 -23.84 -11.52
C TYR A 103 4.61 -24.16 -13.01
N ALA A 104 3.54 -24.01 -13.79
CA ALA A 104 3.59 -24.03 -15.24
C ALA A 104 3.41 -22.59 -15.75
N GLY A 105 4.54 -22.01 -16.16
CA GLY A 105 4.63 -21.16 -17.35
C GLY A 105 3.86 -19.84 -17.44
N SER A 106 4.62 -18.79 -17.74
CA SER A 106 4.24 -17.60 -18.53
C SER A 106 3.54 -16.43 -17.81
N GLY A 107 4.34 -15.39 -17.55
CA GLY A 107 4.28 -14.20 -18.42
C GLY A 107 3.08 -13.26 -18.31
N ALA A 108 2.15 -13.44 -17.39
CA ALA A 108 1.18 -12.40 -17.09
C ALA A 108 1.87 -11.29 -16.28
N ARG A 109 1.96 -10.10 -16.89
CA ARG A 109 2.26 -8.81 -16.26
C ARG A 109 1.68 -8.82 -14.84
N ARG A 110 2.56 -8.95 -13.83
CA ARG A 110 2.17 -8.78 -12.43
C ARG A 110 1.68 -7.34 -12.32
N ASP A 111 0.39 -7.16 -12.07
CA ASP A 111 -0.19 -5.86 -11.77
C ASP A 111 0.40 -5.37 -10.44
N ALA A 112 1.56 -4.72 -10.53
CA ALA A 112 2.07 -3.83 -9.50
C ALA A 112 1.28 -2.52 -9.61
N PRO A 113 0.17 -2.40 -8.86
CA PRO A 113 0.11 -1.35 -7.84
C PRO A 113 -0.61 -1.74 -6.53
N ALA A 114 -1.19 -2.94 -6.39
CA ALA A 114 -1.92 -3.34 -5.17
C ALA A 114 -1.02 -3.95 -4.07
N GLU A 115 0.18 -4.45 -4.41
CA GLU A 115 1.12 -5.07 -3.46
C GLU A 115 1.76 -4.08 -2.48
N ILE A 116 1.75 -2.77 -2.76
CA ILE A 116 2.44 -1.78 -1.91
C ILE A 116 1.50 -1.18 -0.85
N GLU A 117 0.19 -1.14 -1.10
CA GLU A 117 -0.78 -0.45 -0.24
C GLU A 117 -1.01 -1.12 1.14
N GLY A 118 -0.56 -2.37 1.31
CA GLY A 118 -0.60 -3.09 2.59
C GLY A 118 0.75 -3.53 3.16
N ALA A 119 1.79 -3.60 2.33
CA ALA A 119 3.09 -4.15 2.70
C ALA A 119 3.78 -3.30 3.78
N SER A 120 3.76 -1.97 3.63
CA SER A 120 4.36 -1.04 4.59
C SER A 120 3.78 -1.23 5.99
N GLY A 121 2.46 -1.37 6.10
CA GLY A 121 1.79 -1.59 7.39
C GLY A 121 2.16 -2.93 8.03
N LEU A 122 2.31 -3.99 7.23
CA LEU A 122 2.77 -5.30 7.71
C LEU A 122 4.19 -5.23 8.27
N TYR A 123 5.11 -4.53 7.58
CA TYR A 123 6.47 -4.31 8.08
C TYR A 123 6.47 -3.50 9.38
N SER A 124 5.65 -2.46 9.49
CA SER A 124 5.52 -1.66 10.72
C SER A 124 5.07 -2.52 11.91
N VAL A 125 4.08 -3.40 11.73
CA VAL A 125 3.61 -4.29 12.80
C VAL A 125 4.70 -5.29 13.21
N TYR A 126 5.43 -5.86 12.26
CA TYR A 126 6.57 -6.73 12.60
C TYR A 126 7.69 -5.98 13.33
N ALA A 127 7.98 -4.74 12.92
CA ALA A 127 8.95 -3.91 13.63
C ALA A 127 8.51 -3.69 15.08
N LEU A 128 7.24 -3.34 15.31
CA LEU A 128 6.69 -3.18 16.66
C LEU A 128 6.75 -4.48 17.49
N ILE A 129 6.55 -5.64 16.88
CA ILE A 129 6.73 -6.96 17.54
C ILE A 129 8.21 -7.15 17.95
N LEU A 130 9.17 -6.84 17.08
CA LEU A 130 10.59 -6.98 17.38
C LEU A 130 11.08 -5.98 18.44
N PHE A 131 10.54 -4.76 18.42
CA PHE A 131 10.81 -3.75 19.45
C PHE A 131 10.12 -4.06 20.79
N ALA A 132 9.31 -5.11 20.90
CA ALA A 132 8.61 -5.44 22.14
C ALA A 132 9.59 -5.70 23.29
N VAL A 133 10.72 -6.35 23.02
CA VAL A 133 11.71 -6.67 24.05
C VAL A 133 12.42 -5.42 24.60
N PRO A 134 13.05 -4.56 23.77
CA PRO A 134 13.72 -3.36 24.27
C PRO A 134 12.77 -2.31 24.87
N THR A 135 11.49 -2.33 24.50
CA THR A 135 10.49 -1.39 25.05
C THR A 135 9.70 -1.96 26.23
N LEU A 136 10.11 -3.10 26.80
CA LEU A 136 9.39 -3.81 27.87
C LEU A 136 7.90 -4.05 27.56
N GLY A 137 7.60 -4.33 26.29
CA GLY A 137 6.26 -4.70 25.81
C GLY A 137 5.41 -3.52 25.32
N VAL A 138 5.84 -2.27 25.52
CA VAL A 138 5.06 -1.09 25.10
C VAL A 138 4.75 -1.12 23.61
N SER A 139 5.74 -1.42 22.76
CA SER A 139 5.51 -1.51 21.32
C SER A 139 4.59 -2.66 20.91
N ALA A 140 4.55 -3.77 21.68
CA ALA A 140 3.62 -4.87 21.43
C ALA A 140 2.17 -4.47 21.70
N VAL A 141 1.92 -3.62 22.71
CA VAL A 141 0.59 -3.04 22.97
C VAL A 141 0.17 -2.16 21.80
N ILE A 142 1.06 -1.29 21.31
CA ILE A 142 0.80 -0.44 20.13
C ILE A 142 0.50 -1.31 18.90
N ALA A 143 1.28 -2.37 18.67
CA ALA A 143 1.04 -3.32 17.57
C ALA A 143 -0.31 -4.03 17.69
N LEU A 144 -0.67 -4.45 18.91
CA LEU A 144 -1.94 -5.12 19.18
C LEU A 144 -3.12 -4.17 18.89
N LEU A 145 -3.02 -2.90 19.26
CA LEU A 145 -4.03 -1.90 18.92
C LEU A 145 -4.09 -1.67 17.40
N ALA A 146 -2.94 -1.59 16.71
CA ALA A 146 -2.87 -1.37 15.26
C ALA A 146 -3.47 -2.53 14.43
N VAL A 147 -3.49 -3.76 14.97
CA VAL A 147 -4.05 -4.94 14.30
C VAL A 147 -5.50 -5.23 14.72
N THR A 148 -5.94 -4.73 15.88
CA THR A 148 -7.28 -5.00 16.42
C THR A 148 -8.32 -4.07 15.80
N GLY A 149 -9.50 -4.59 15.46
CA GLY A 149 -10.58 -3.81 14.85
C GLY A 149 -10.35 -3.39 13.39
N ARG A 150 -9.18 -3.74 12.83
CA ARG A 150 -8.79 -3.47 11.45
C ARG A 150 -9.27 -4.59 10.51
N ALA A 151 -9.86 -4.22 9.37
CA ALA A 151 -10.05 -5.15 8.27
C ALA A 151 -8.68 -5.59 7.70
N GLY A 152 -8.50 -6.90 7.57
CA GLY A 152 -7.26 -7.48 7.04
C GLY A 152 -7.01 -7.07 5.58
N PRO A 153 -5.74 -7.04 5.12
CA PRO A 153 -5.41 -6.81 3.71
C PRO A 153 -6.08 -7.84 2.79
N THR A 154 -6.39 -7.44 1.55
CA THR A 154 -7.12 -8.27 0.57
C THR A 154 -6.26 -9.30 -0.17
N GLY A 155 -4.95 -9.10 -0.28
CA GLY A 155 -4.05 -10.04 -0.95
C GLY A 155 -3.72 -11.27 -0.09
N ASP A 156 -3.67 -12.47 -0.69
CA ASP A 156 -3.47 -13.74 0.02
C ASP A 156 -2.22 -13.77 0.90
N VAL A 157 -1.09 -13.28 0.37
CA VAL A 157 0.18 -13.17 1.12
C VAL A 157 0.00 -12.22 2.30
N ALA A 158 -0.50 -11.02 2.06
CA ALA A 158 -0.69 -9.99 3.08
C ALA A 158 -1.69 -10.42 4.17
N ALA A 159 -2.79 -11.05 3.79
CA ALA A 159 -3.79 -11.61 4.70
C ALA A 159 -3.19 -12.69 5.61
N SER A 160 -2.39 -13.61 5.05
CA SER A 160 -1.73 -14.66 5.83
C SER A 160 -0.78 -14.10 6.90
N HIS A 161 -0.01 -13.06 6.56
CA HIS A 161 0.87 -12.38 7.50
C HIS A 161 0.10 -11.58 8.55
N PHE A 162 -0.99 -10.91 8.16
CA PHE A 162 -1.83 -10.17 9.09
C PHE A 162 -2.41 -11.08 10.18
N VAL A 163 -2.95 -12.25 9.79
CA VAL A 163 -3.46 -13.24 10.74
C VAL A 163 -2.34 -13.75 11.66
N PHE A 164 -1.16 -14.05 11.09
CA PHE A 164 -0.01 -14.51 11.87
C PHE A 164 0.45 -13.46 12.91
N GLN A 165 0.48 -12.18 12.54
CA GLN A 165 0.79 -11.07 13.44
C GLN A 165 -0.22 -10.97 14.57
N GLN A 166 -1.52 -10.97 14.23
CA GLN A 166 -2.60 -10.87 15.20
C GLN A 166 -2.51 -12.01 16.24
N ARG A 167 -2.30 -13.25 15.80
CA ARG A 167 -2.14 -14.39 16.72
C ARG A 167 -0.89 -14.27 17.59
N THR A 168 0.21 -13.77 17.03
CA THR A 168 1.46 -13.56 17.78
C THR A 168 1.26 -12.53 18.89
N LEU A 169 0.56 -11.44 18.59
CA LEU A 169 0.30 -10.36 19.54
C LEU A 169 -0.67 -10.80 20.64
N TRP A 170 -1.74 -11.50 20.30
CA TRP A 170 -2.68 -12.03 21.30
C TRP A 170 -2.04 -13.10 22.18
N ALA A 171 -1.32 -14.07 21.60
CA ALA A 171 -0.63 -15.10 22.37
C ALA A 171 0.45 -14.47 23.26
N GLY A 172 1.24 -13.54 22.71
CA GLY A 172 2.26 -12.82 23.46
C GLY A 172 1.66 -11.99 24.58
N GLY A 173 0.54 -11.30 24.35
CA GLY A 173 -0.17 -10.53 25.37
C GLY A 173 -0.69 -11.40 26.52
N VAL A 174 -1.28 -12.56 26.22
CA VAL A 174 -1.76 -13.50 27.25
C VAL A 174 -0.59 -14.05 28.07
N VAL A 175 0.50 -14.48 27.42
CA VAL A 175 1.70 -14.98 28.11
C VAL A 175 2.39 -13.87 28.90
N ALA A 176 2.41 -12.63 28.41
CA ALA A 176 2.96 -11.48 29.11
C ALA A 176 2.15 -11.19 30.38
N LEU A 177 0.82 -11.18 30.28
CA LEU A 177 -0.06 -10.97 31.42
C LEU A 177 0.12 -12.08 32.48
N ALA A 178 0.14 -13.34 32.06
CA ALA A 178 0.40 -14.47 32.96
C ALA A 178 1.80 -14.36 33.58
N GLY A 179 2.83 -14.05 32.78
CA GLY A 179 4.20 -13.86 33.24
C GLY A 179 4.31 -12.74 34.28
N ALA A 180 3.66 -11.60 34.05
CA ALA A 180 3.62 -10.48 34.99
C ALA A 180 2.98 -10.86 36.33
N ILE A 181 1.89 -11.63 36.32
CA ILE A 181 1.26 -12.15 37.54
C ILE A 181 2.22 -13.12 38.27
N LEU A 182 2.92 -13.98 37.52
CA LEU A 182 3.89 -14.94 38.06
C LEU A 182 5.16 -14.27 38.61
N VAL A 183 5.42 -12.98 38.35
CA VAL A 183 6.57 -12.28 38.94
C VAL A 183 6.46 -12.24 40.47
N VAL A 184 5.25 -12.18 41.02
CA VAL A 184 5.01 -12.17 42.48
C VAL A 184 5.63 -13.39 43.18
N VAL A 185 5.68 -14.53 42.49
CA VAL A 185 6.28 -15.79 42.99
C VAL A 185 7.69 -16.05 42.44
N GLY A 186 8.32 -15.06 41.80
CA GLY A 186 9.67 -15.16 41.23
C GLY A 186 9.79 -15.96 39.92
N LEU A 187 8.73 -16.66 39.50
CA LEU A 187 8.75 -17.49 38.29
C LEU A 187 8.49 -16.68 37.00
N GLY A 188 7.88 -15.50 37.14
CA GLY A 188 7.48 -14.65 36.01
C GLY A 188 8.65 -14.22 35.13
N VAL A 189 9.84 -14.01 35.70
CA VAL A 189 11.02 -13.59 34.93
C VAL A 189 11.41 -14.61 33.86
N PHE A 190 11.36 -15.91 34.19
CA PHE A 190 11.65 -16.98 33.23
C PHE A 190 10.60 -17.06 32.12
N VAL A 191 9.32 -16.88 32.48
CA VAL A 191 8.21 -16.87 31.51
C VAL A 191 8.33 -15.68 30.55
N LEU A 192 8.59 -14.49 31.09
CA LEU A 192 8.77 -13.27 30.30
C LEU A 192 10.03 -13.34 29.42
N PHE A 193 11.11 -13.95 29.90
CA PHE A 193 12.31 -14.20 29.11
C PHE A 193 12.05 -15.16 27.95
N ALA A 194 11.40 -16.30 28.22
CA ALA A 194 11.00 -17.25 27.17
C ALA A 194 10.09 -16.59 26.13
N LEU A 195 9.16 -15.74 26.58
CA LEU A 195 8.30 -14.94 25.71
C LEU A 195 9.11 -13.97 24.84
N ALA A 196 10.11 -13.28 25.41
CA ALA A 196 10.96 -12.36 24.67
C ALA A 196 11.69 -13.06 23.52
N VAL A 197 12.31 -14.22 23.79
CA VAL A 197 12.97 -15.04 22.76
C VAL A 197 11.97 -15.50 21.71
N TRP A 198 10.79 -15.96 22.13
CA TRP A 198 9.74 -16.41 21.23
C TRP A 198 9.23 -15.29 20.30
N LEU A 199 9.03 -14.06 20.81
CA LEU A 199 8.63 -12.91 20.02
C LEU A 199 9.68 -12.53 18.98
N ILE A 200 10.96 -12.55 19.34
CA ILE A 200 12.06 -12.27 18.40
C ILE A 200 12.08 -13.30 17.27
N LEU A 201 12.04 -14.60 17.61
CA LEU A 201 12.06 -15.67 16.62
C LEU A 201 10.86 -15.59 15.67
N ARG A 202 9.66 -15.37 16.19
CA ARG A 202 8.46 -15.20 15.37
C ARG A 202 8.46 -13.95 14.52
N GLY A 203 8.86 -12.81 15.10
CA GLY A 203 8.97 -11.56 14.38
C GLY A 203 9.94 -11.67 13.21
N ALA A 204 11.14 -12.21 13.47
CA ALA A 204 12.16 -12.42 12.44
C ALA A 204 11.69 -13.38 11.34
N ALA A 205 11.13 -14.54 11.71
CA ALA A 205 10.60 -15.51 10.74
C ALA A 205 9.48 -14.92 9.86
N GLY A 206 8.61 -14.10 10.44
CA GLY A 206 7.54 -13.40 9.72
C GLY A 206 8.09 -12.39 8.72
N VAL A 207 9.04 -11.54 9.15
CA VAL A 207 9.70 -10.56 8.26
C VAL A 207 10.47 -11.25 7.14
N LEU A 208 11.20 -12.32 7.44
CA LEU A 208 11.97 -13.08 6.45
C LEU A 208 11.07 -13.67 5.35
N LYS A 209 9.93 -14.24 5.72
CA LYS A 209 8.95 -14.79 4.77
C LYS A 209 8.25 -13.69 3.96
N LEU A 210 7.89 -12.58 4.61
CA LEU A 210 7.27 -11.43 3.94
C LEU A 210 8.23 -10.81 2.91
N LYS A 211 9.50 -10.64 3.27
CA LYS A 211 10.54 -10.16 2.36
C LYS A 211 10.79 -11.10 1.19
N ALA A 212 10.56 -12.40 1.37
CA ALA A 212 10.64 -13.39 0.31
C ALA A 212 9.37 -13.44 -0.58
N GLY A 213 8.35 -12.61 -0.31
CA GLY A 213 7.08 -12.62 -1.03
C GLY A 213 6.27 -13.91 -0.85
N ARG A 214 6.56 -14.70 0.20
CA ARG A 214 5.91 -16.00 0.44
C ARG A 214 4.83 -15.87 1.49
N ALA A 215 3.64 -16.38 1.20
CA ALA A 215 2.57 -16.52 2.18
C ALA A 215 3.01 -17.37 3.38
N MET A 216 2.44 -17.07 4.56
CA MET A 216 2.69 -17.85 5.76
C MET A 216 2.02 -19.22 5.64
N PRO A 217 2.76 -20.36 5.70
CA PRO A 217 2.17 -21.69 5.47
C PRO A 217 1.09 -22.06 6.48
N ASN A 218 1.30 -21.69 7.75
CA ASN A 218 0.39 -21.95 8.86
C ASN A 218 0.16 -20.67 9.66
N PRO A 219 -0.69 -19.74 9.19
CA PRO A 219 -0.91 -18.46 9.86
C PRO A 219 -1.58 -18.62 11.23
N ARG A 220 -2.25 -19.77 11.45
CA ARG A 220 -2.90 -20.14 12.71
C ARG A 220 -2.02 -21.02 13.61
N GLY A 221 -0.86 -21.46 13.13
CA GLY A 221 0.03 -22.35 13.84
C GLY A 221 0.62 -21.72 15.10
N TRP A 222 0.93 -22.55 16.09
CA TRP A 222 1.67 -22.15 17.28
C TRP A 222 3.20 -22.20 17.06
N LEU A 223 3.65 -23.14 16.21
CA LEU A 223 5.05 -23.30 15.80
C LEU A 223 5.32 -22.61 14.45
N ILE A 224 6.59 -22.24 14.23
CA ILE A 224 7.14 -21.40 13.13
C ILE A 224 6.79 -21.91 11.72
#